data_AF-A0A357AU53-F1
#
_entry.id   AF-A0A357AU53-F1
#
_cell.length_a   1.000
_cell.length_b   1.000
_cell.length_c   1.000
_cell.angle_alpha   90.00
_cell.angle_beta   90.00
_cell.angle_gamma   90.00
#
_symmetry.space_group_name_H-M   'P 1'
#
loop_
_entity.id
_entity.type
_entity.pdbx_description
1 polymer ?
#
loop_
_entity_poly.entity_id
_entity_poly.type
_entity_poly.pdbx_seq_one_letter_code
_entity_poly.pdbx_strand_id
1 'polypeptide(L)'
;MVWKCRISIAAPAPLRPTPSAGLPFPRNRPCEAVANATAKLAFFFSQRLHLLSCCQGLNGPERVISTQKEPPGLARRPVFYEDAARRKGEPMLHVAIGQAEGLTMLDAARGAVDAAAARLNGRKPVAALLFTSFYGEDYDAALELVRRAFGSLELAGCTSDGEATSDAGFSEKSCALLLFCGESLECAAGLAENFSADPEGSLARAVAQARARLNGPETLCLILPDGLSTIGIPLDEVFRKVLGPDLPVFGGSAGDGFLFQRTWQFCGTRAVTDGCAFLLLRGPLALAQGTRCGWKPLGRAFRLTEVCGNEVRRIEGLPALEFLARYLGPNTSEYSQFPLAVFPEEGDGSQFYLRDPVFINKEDGSIRFVGNFPERATIRFAEAGREDIVAAAHEALVRALDGLPGKPELVLFFSCASRRRILGTRTPEELAVLAEKAPGVPYFGFYTYGEIGSLDLPAGACFFNDTFVALALGAPDHGR
;
A
#
# COMPACT_ATOMS: atom_id res chain seq x y z
N MET A 1 29.67 41.09 40.03
CA MET A 1 29.35 41.88 38.82
C MET A 1 28.83 40.93 37.76
N VAL A 2 27.54 40.97 37.47
CA VAL A 2 26.86 40.10 36.49
C VAL A 2 26.20 41.02 35.47
N TRP A 3 26.65 40.96 34.22
CA TRP A 3 26.05 41.67 33.10
C TRP A 3 24.85 40.87 32.56
N LYS A 4 23.65 41.47 32.59
CA LYS A 4 22.45 40.97 31.91
C LYS A 4 22.21 41.82 30.65
N CYS A 5 22.27 41.18 29.49
CA CYS A 5 21.88 41.77 28.21
C CYS A 5 20.38 41.52 27.99
N ARG A 6 19.60 42.59 27.75
CA ARG A 6 18.18 42.54 27.36
C ARG A 6 18.07 42.81 25.86
N ILE A 7 17.45 41.89 25.12
CA ILE A 7 17.01 42.11 23.74
C ILE A 7 15.47 42.09 23.77
N SER A 8 14.86 43.12 23.20
CA SER A 8 13.41 43.31 23.06
C SER A 8 13.01 42.97 21.63
N ILE A 9 11.98 42.15 21.44
CA ILE A 9 11.37 41.85 20.13
C ILE A 9 9.90 42.25 20.22
N ALA A 10 9.49 43.14 19.31
CA ALA A 10 8.15 43.69 19.20
C ALA A 10 7.17 42.74 18.47
N ALA A 11 5.91 42.73 18.89
CA ALA A 11 4.82 41.97 18.27
C ALA A 11 4.16 42.74 17.11
N PRO A 12 3.71 42.06 16.03
CA PRO A 12 3.02 42.71 14.91
C PRO A 12 1.51 42.91 15.15
N ALA A 13 0.96 43.97 14.55
CA ALA A 13 -0.42 44.44 14.68
C ALA A 13 -1.44 43.66 13.80
N PRO A 14 -2.73 43.61 14.18
CA PRO A 14 -3.76 42.85 13.46
C PRO A 14 -4.37 43.62 12.27
N LEU A 15 -4.61 42.90 11.16
CA LEU A 15 -5.29 43.40 9.95
C LEU A 15 -6.82 43.29 10.10
N ARG A 16 -7.55 44.33 9.65
CA ARG A 16 -9.02 44.40 9.60
C ARG A 16 -9.58 43.84 8.28
N PRO A 17 -10.78 43.23 8.27
CA PRO A 17 -11.44 42.76 7.05
C PRO A 17 -12.34 43.85 6.41
N THR A 18 -12.40 43.86 5.07
CA THR A 18 -13.34 44.63 4.25
C THR A 18 -14.56 43.78 3.84
N PRO A 19 -15.78 44.35 3.71
CA PRO A 19 -16.99 43.59 3.43
C PRO A 19 -17.25 43.41 1.92
N SER A 20 -17.69 42.21 1.52
CA SER A 20 -18.19 41.92 0.17
C SER A 20 -19.70 42.15 0.06
N ALA A 21 -20.11 42.82 -1.01
CA ALA A 21 -21.51 42.99 -1.39
C ALA A 21 -21.98 41.75 -2.17
N GLY A 22 -23.12 41.19 -1.78
CA GLY A 22 -23.80 40.10 -2.48
C GLY A 22 -24.76 40.59 -3.56
N LEU A 23 -25.18 39.66 -4.45
CA LEU A 23 -26.45 39.61 -5.21
C LEU A 23 -26.48 38.27 -6.03
N PRO A 24 -27.63 37.82 -6.61
CA PRO A 24 -28.25 36.55 -6.23
C PRO A 24 -28.26 35.42 -7.30
N PHE A 25 -28.53 34.19 -6.84
CA PHE A 25 -28.73 32.97 -7.64
C PHE A 25 -30.08 32.93 -8.39
N PRO A 26 -30.14 32.21 -9.53
CA PRO A 26 -31.26 31.35 -9.86
C PRO A 26 -30.85 29.87 -9.99
N ARG A 27 -31.87 29.02 -9.81
CA ARG A 27 -31.85 27.57 -9.58
C ARG A 27 -31.55 26.76 -10.84
N ASN A 28 -30.73 25.73 -10.70
CA ASN A 28 -30.85 24.35 -11.20
C ASN A 28 -29.46 23.67 -11.10
N ARG A 29 -29.30 22.60 -10.31
CA ARG A 29 -28.01 21.86 -10.19
C ARG A 29 -28.16 20.39 -10.60
N PRO A 30 -27.43 19.93 -11.62
CA PRO A 30 -26.86 18.59 -11.67
C PRO A 30 -25.60 18.51 -10.78
N CYS A 31 -25.20 17.28 -10.44
CA CYS A 31 -24.10 16.96 -9.53
C CYS A 31 -22.72 17.17 -10.21
N GLU A 32 -22.13 18.36 -10.08
CA GLU A 32 -20.72 18.73 -10.37
C GLU A 32 -20.38 19.94 -9.46
N ALA A 33 -19.19 20.17 -8.90
CA ALA A 33 -17.95 19.42 -8.74
C ALA A 33 -17.04 20.21 -7.74
N VAL A 34 -15.87 19.61 -7.44
CA VAL A 34 -14.56 20.23 -7.14
C VAL A 34 -14.19 20.64 -5.70
N ALA A 35 -13.13 19.94 -5.24
CA ALA A 35 -11.97 20.37 -4.45
C ALA A 35 -12.01 21.74 -3.74
N ASN A 36 -11.94 21.68 -2.41
CA ASN A 36 -11.05 22.51 -1.59
C ASN A 36 -11.14 22.06 -0.13
N ALA A 37 -10.06 21.46 0.40
CA ALA A 37 -9.79 21.41 1.84
C ALA A 37 -8.32 21.06 2.12
N THR A 38 -7.38 21.83 1.56
CA THR A 38 -6.07 21.98 2.17
C THR A 38 -6.18 22.99 3.32
N ALA A 39 -5.49 22.69 4.42
CA ALA A 39 -5.34 23.45 5.67
C ALA A 39 -6.42 23.22 6.75
N LYS A 40 -6.12 22.27 7.67
CA LYS A 40 -5.91 22.53 9.11
C LYS A 40 -5.54 21.22 9.84
N LEU A 41 -4.25 20.90 9.85
CA LEU A 41 -3.64 19.95 10.81
C LEU A 41 -3.17 20.73 12.04
N ALA A 42 -3.65 20.32 13.22
CA ALA A 42 -2.94 20.32 14.51
C ALA A 42 -3.96 20.34 15.65
N PHE A 43 -4.43 19.17 16.08
CA PHE A 43 -4.79 18.96 17.49
C PHE A 43 -4.81 17.46 17.78
N PHE A 44 -4.47 17.09 19.02
CA PHE A 44 -4.39 15.74 19.60
C PHE A 44 -3.00 15.09 19.65
N PHE A 45 -2.16 15.62 20.55
CA PHE A 45 -1.26 14.81 21.37
C PHE A 45 -1.58 15.09 22.83
N SER A 46 -1.90 14.04 23.61
CA SER A 46 -1.51 13.86 25.01
C SER A 46 -2.34 12.76 25.68
N GLN A 47 -1.73 11.58 25.81
CA GLN A 47 -1.46 10.86 27.06
C GLN A 47 -1.82 9.37 27.10
N ARG A 48 -0.91 8.64 27.76
CA ARG A 48 -0.73 7.20 27.86
C ARG A 48 -1.00 6.77 29.31
N LEU A 49 -1.42 5.51 29.47
CA LEU A 49 -1.31 4.62 30.65
C LEU A 49 -2.23 4.80 31.88
N HIS A 50 -3.19 3.88 32.01
CA HIS A 50 -3.68 3.10 33.20
C HIS A 50 -5.11 2.64 32.85
N LEU A 51 -5.60 1.40 33.01
CA LEU A 51 -5.36 0.33 33.99
C LEU A 51 -5.88 -1.01 33.44
N LEU A 52 -5.24 -2.10 33.88
CA LEU A 52 -5.76 -3.47 33.87
C LEU A 52 -6.84 -3.66 34.95
N SER A 53 -7.72 -4.65 34.70
CA SER A 53 -8.61 -5.37 35.62
C SER A 53 -10.09 -4.96 35.61
N CYS A 54 -10.91 -5.74 34.89
CA CYS A 54 -11.96 -6.59 35.46
C CYS A 54 -12.92 -7.06 34.35
N CYS A 55 -12.95 -8.38 34.09
CA CYS A 55 -14.17 -9.20 34.17
C CYS A 55 -13.84 -10.60 33.67
N GLN A 56 -13.68 -11.51 34.64
CA GLN A 56 -13.85 -12.93 34.42
C GLN A 56 -15.34 -13.24 34.24
N GLY A 57 -15.63 -14.20 33.37
CA GLY A 57 -16.89 -14.92 33.36
C GLY A 57 -17.52 -14.96 31.98
N LEU A 58 -17.20 -15.99 31.20
CA LEU A 58 -18.14 -17.04 30.80
C LEU A 58 -17.40 -18.06 29.92
N ASN A 59 -17.36 -19.30 30.41
CA ASN A 59 -16.89 -20.48 29.66
C ASN A 59 -17.87 -20.79 28.51
N GLY A 60 -17.33 -21.18 27.35
CA GLY A 60 -18.06 -21.56 26.13
C GLY A 60 -18.66 -22.98 26.18
N PRO A 61 -18.73 -23.74 25.06
CA PRO A 61 -18.39 -23.40 23.67
C PRO A 61 -19.49 -23.78 22.65
N GLU A 62 -19.43 -23.20 21.44
CA GLU A 62 -19.70 -23.94 20.21
C GLU A 62 -19.03 -23.20 19.04
N ARG A 63 -17.83 -23.65 18.69
CA ARG A 63 -17.08 -23.18 17.51
C ARG A 63 -17.66 -23.89 16.29
N VAL A 64 -18.47 -23.19 15.50
CA VAL A 64 -18.71 -23.57 14.12
C VAL A 64 -17.53 -23.05 13.30
N ILE A 65 -16.55 -23.92 13.06
CA ILE A 65 -15.48 -23.67 12.10
C ILE A 65 -16.13 -23.75 10.71
N SER A 66 -16.41 -22.60 10.12
CA SER A 66 -16.74 -22.51 8.69
C SER A 66 -15.44 -22.74 7.91
N THR A 67 -15.28 -23.94 7.37
CA THR A 67 -14.28 -24.21 6.35
C THR A 67 -14.74 -23.53 5.06
N GLN A 68 -13.94 -22.59 4.56
CA GLN A 68 -14.13 -22.08 3.21
C GLN A 68 -13.98 -23.25 2.23
N LYS A 69 -15.06 -23.56 1.51
CA LYS A 69 -15.06 -24.59 0.48
C LYS A 69 -14.65 -23.91 -0.82
N GLU A 70 -13.51 -24.30 -1.37
CA GLU A 70 -13.04 -23.83 -2.68
C GLU A 70 -14.07 -24.18 -3.78
N PRO A 71 -14.30 -23.29 -4.76
CA PRO A 71 -15.06 -23.65 -5.96
C PRO A 71 -14.23 -24.61 -6.85
N PRO A 72 -14.87 -25.56 -7.55
CA PRO A 72 -14.17 -26.58 -8.34
C PRO A 72 -13.47 -25.97 -9.56
N GLY A 73 -12.27 -26.51 -9.83
CA GLY A 73 -11.26 -25.93 -10.70
C GLY A 73 -11.65 -25.73 -12.16
N LEU A 74 -11.35 -24.54 -12.66
CA LEU A 74 -11.14 -24.28 -14.08
C LEU A 74 -9.67 -24.59 -14.41
N ALA A 75 -9.44 -25.40 -15.44
CA ALA A 75 -8.11 -25.81 -15.87
C ALA A 75 -7.21 -24.60 -16.17
N ARG A 76 -6.11 -24.50 -15.43
CA ARG A 76 -5.11 -23.43 -15.50
C ARG A 76 -4.30 -23.55 -16.80
N ARG A 77 -4.28 -22.51 -17.62
CA ARG A 77 -3.30 -22.38 -18.72
C ARG A 77 -2.16 -21.48 -18.25
N PRO A 78 -0.90 -21.95 -18.23
CA PRO A 78 0.23 -21.07 -18.00
C PRO A 78 0.36 -20.09 -19.17
N VAL A 79 0.67 -18.84 -18.85
CA VAL A 79 1.08 -17.86 -19.87
C VAL A 79 2.56 -18.09 -20.13
N PHE A 80 2.89 -18.63 -21.30
CA PHE A 80 4.26 -18.83 -21.75
C PHE A 80 4.67 -17.71 -22.72
N TYR A 81 5.87 -17.19 -22.56
CA TYR A 81 6.56 -16.38 -23.57
C TYR A 81 7.84 -17.14 -23.97
N GLU A 82 7.96 -17.50 -25.24
CA GLU A 82 9.12 -18.18 -25.82
C GLU A 82 10.25 -17.18 -26.13
N ASP A 83 11.45 -17.40 -25.58
CA ASP A 83 12.60 -18.01 -26.29
C ASP A 83 13.96 -17.41 -25.85
N ALA A 84 14.90 -18.31 -25.50
CA ALA A 84 16.36 -18.20 -25.62
C ALA A 84 17.02 -19.43 -24.93
N ALA A 85 17.73 -20.25 -25.71
CA ALA A 85 18.42 -21.46 -25.24
C ALA A 85 19.47 -21.15 -24.14
N ARG A 86 19.42 -21.87 -23.00
CA ARG A 86 20.23 -21.57 -21.79
C ARG A 86 21.06 -22.74 -21.26
N ARG A 87 22.16 -22.39 -20.58
CA ARG A 87 22.93 -23.26 -19.67
C ARG A 87 22.10 -23.59 -18.42
N LYS A 88 22.04 -24.88 -18.07
CA LYS A 88 21.31 -25.40 -16.89
C LYS A 88 21.78 -24.74 -15.59
N GLY A 89 20.86 -24.12 -14.85
CA GLY A 89 20.98 -23.89 -13.40
C GLY A 89 21.22 -22.47 -12.90
N GLU A 90 21.35 -21.45 -13.75
CA GLU A 90 21.45 -20.06 -13.28
C GLU A 90 20.07 -19.39 -13.13
N PRO A 91 19.87 -18.53 -12.11
CA PRO A 91 18.62 -17.79 -11.95
C PRO A 91 18.43 -16.75 -13.06
N MET A 92 17.19 -16.56 -13.51
CA MET A 92 16.85 -15.61 -14.58
C MET A 92 16.69 -14.19 -14.07
N LEU A 93 16.09 -14.05 -12.89
CA LEU A 93 16.07 -12.85 -12.09
C LEU A 93 17.10 -12.99 -10.98
N HIS A 94 18.13 -12.14 -10.99
CA HIS A 94 19.00 -11.97 -9.84
C HIS A 94 18.67 -10.66 -9.14
N VAL A 95 18.71 -10.67 -7.81
CA VAL A 95 18.47 -9.47 -7.02
C VAL A 95 19.56 -9.27 -6.00
N ALA A 96 19.86 -8.00 -5.72
CA ALA A 96 20.69 -7.59 -4.59
C ALA A 96 19.88 -6.67 -3.69
N ILE A 97 19.90 -6.94 -2.39
CA ILE A 97 19.12 -6.19 -1.39
C ILE A 97 20.07 -5.50 -0.42
N GLY A 98 19.74 -4.29 -0.03
CA GLY A 98 20.39 -3.60 1.06
C GLY A 98 19.36 -2.92 1.93
N GLN A 99 19.55 -2.98 3.24
CA GLN A 99 18.72 -2.28 4.20
C GLN A 99 19.62 -1.73 5.30
N ALA A 100 19.36 -0.49 5.72
CA ALA A 100 20.05 0.10 6.85
C ALA A 100 19.15 1.08 7.60
N GLU A 101 19.30 1.08 8.91
CA GLU A 101 18.76 2.12 9.78
C GLU A 101 19.64 3.36 9.75
N GLY A 102 19.02 4.53 9.90
CA GLY A 102 19.75 5.79 9.96
C GLY A 102 18.97 6.86 10.68
N LEU A 103 19.70 7.81 11.29
CA LEU A 103 19.09 8.99 11.92
C LEU A 103 18.63 10.00 10.87
N THR A 104 19.26 10.00 9.70
CA THR A 104 18.89 10.81 8.53
C THR A 104 18.62 9.91 7.34
N MET A 105 17.85 10.43 6.38
CA MET A 105 17.58 9.73 5.12
C MET A 105 18.89 9.38 4.39
N LEU A 106 19.85 10.31 4.36
CA LEU A 106 21.12 10.11 3.65
C LEU A 106 22.00 9.02 4.30
N ASP A 107 22.01 8.94 5.63
CA ASP A 107 22.75 7.89 6.35
C ASP A 107 22.15 6.51 6.10
N ALA A 108 20.82 6.41 6.21
CA ALA A 108 20.09 5.17 5.91
C ALA A 108 20.31 4.74 4.45
N ALA A 109 20.21 5.68 3.50
CA ALA A 109 20.46 5.41 2.08
C ALA A 109 21.88 4.92 1.83
N ARG A 110 22.89 5.52 2.48
CA ARG A 110 24.28 5.09 2.33
C ARG A 110 24.49 3.66 2.79
N GLY A 111 23.98 3.31 3.98
CA GLY A 111 24.05 1.94 4.47
C GLY A 111 23.33 0.94 3.56
N ALA A 112 22.15 1.29 3.04
CA ALA A 112 21.40 0.46 2.11
C ALA A 112 22.14 0.26 0.77
N VAL A 113 22.72 1.34 0.22
CA VAL A 113 23.55 1.30 -0.99
C VAL A 113 24.76 0.39 -0.81
N ASP A 114 25.51 0.57 0.28
CA ASP A 114 26.71 -0.23 0.56
C ASP A 114 26.36 -1.71 0.73
N ALA A 115 25.28 -2.01 1.45
CA ALA A 115 24.78 -3.38 1.66
C ALA A 115 24.32 -4.04 0.35
N ALA A 116 23.63 -3.32 -0.53
CA ALA A 116 23.19 -3.82 -1.83
C ALA A 116 24.37 -4.02 -2.79
N ALA A 117 25.31 -3.07 -2.82
CA ALA A 117 26.51 -3.14 -3.67
C ALA A 117 27.37 -4.37 -3.34
N ALA A 118 27.51 -4.71 -2.05
CA ALA A 118 28.24 -5.90 -1.61
C ALA A 118 27.63 -7.23 -2.13
N ARG A 119 26.34 -7.23 -2.51
CA ARG A 119 25.61 -8.42 -2.97
C ARG A 119 25.46 -8.52 -4.49
N LEU A 120 25.82 -7.49 -5.24
CA LEU A 120 25.73 -7.50 -6.71
C LEU A 120 26.65 -8.53 -7.36
N ASN A 121 27.75 -8.92 -6.71
CA ASN A 121 28.71 -9.90 -7.22
C ASN A 121 29.17 -9.61 -8.67
N GLY A 122 29.39 -8.33 -8.98
CA GLY A 122 29.81 -7.86 -10.32
C GLY A 122 28.69 -7.77 -11.37
N ARG A 123 27.44 -8.13 -11.02
CA ARG A 123 26.28 -7.95 -11.90
C ARG A 123 25.90 -6.48 -11.99
N LYS A 124 25.40 -6.08 -13.16
CA LYS A 124 24.92 -4.72 -13.40
C LYS A 124 23.41 -4.65 -13.17
N PRO A 125 22.91 -3.81 -12.25
CA PRO A 125 21.49 -3.63 -12.06
C PRO A 125 20.87 -2.83 -13.21
N VAL A 126 19.63 -3.17 -13.57
CA VAL A 126 18.84 -2.47 -14.60
C VAL A 126 17.71 -1.63 -14.01
N ALA A 127 17.24 -2.01 -12.81
CA ALA A 127 16.21 -1.27 -12.09
C ALA A 127 16.37 -1.38 -10.57
N ALA A 128 15.68 -0.51 -9.85
CA ALA A 128 15.65 -0.51 -8.40
C ALA A 128 14.26 -0.16 -7.83
N LEU A 129 13.95 -0.74 -6.67
CA LEU A 129 12.93 -0.23 -5.75
C LEU A 129 13.59 0.34 -4.50
N LEU A 130 13.15 1.52 -4.08
CA LEU A 130 13.59 2.14 -2.83
C LEU A 130 12.38 2.44 -1.94
N PHE A 131 12.35 1.83 -0.76
CA PHE A 131 11.36 2.09 0.28
C PHE A 131 12.06 2.66 1.50
N THR A 132 11.42 3.62 2.16
CA THR A 132 12.05 4.26 3.32
C THR A 132 11.04 4.87 4.27
N SER A 133 11.37 4.87 5.54
CA SER A 133 10.59 5.59 6.54
C SER A 133 10.51 7.10 6.23
N PHE A 134 9.55 7.77 6.85
CA PHE A 134 9.45 9.22 6.73
C PHE A 134 10.56 9.93 7.53
N TYR A 135 11.35 10.75 6.83
CA TYR A 135 12.44 11.56 7.38
C TYR A 135 12.19 13.06 7.28
N GLY A 136 11.01 13.47 6.80
CA GLY A 136 10.69 14.87 6.51
C GLY A 136 11.00 15.26 5.07
N GLU A 137 12.24 15.64 4.81
CA GLU A 137 12.73 16.21 3.54
C GLU A 137 14.11 15.60 3.17
N ASP A 138 14.74 16.04 2.08
CA ASP A 138 16.06 15.60 1.56
C ASP A 138 16.15 14.22 0.86
N TYR A 139 15.05 13.75 0.27
CA TYR A 139 15.05 12.51 -0.52
C TYR A 139 15.91 12.59 -1.79
N ASP A 140 16.00 13.75 -2.44
CA ASP A 140 16.77 13.92 -3.69
C ASP A 140 18.25 13.57 -3.52
N ALA A 141 18.85 13.90 -2.36
CA ALA A 141 20.26 13.58 -2.07
C ALA A 141 20.48 12.06 -1.92
N ALA A 142 19.52 11.35 -1.32
CA ALA A 142 19.55 9.90 -1.22
C ALA A 142 19.37 9.23 -2.59
N LEU A 143 18.44 9.72 -3.41
CA LEU A 143 18.24 9.20 -4.77
C LEU A 143 19.46 9.45 -5.68
N GLU A 144 20.09 10.62 -5.55
CA GLU A 144 21.33 10.94 -6.25
C GLU A 144 22.51 10.05 -5.80
N LEU A 145 22.55 9.65 -4.51
CA LEU A 145 23.52 8.68 -4.02
C LEU A 145 23.34 7.31 -4.70
N VAL A 146 22.11 6.83 -4.84
CA VAL A 146 21.79 5.59 -5.55
C VAL A 146 22.22 5.67 -7.02
N ARG A 147 21.90 6.78 -7.70
CA ARG A 147 22.32 7.02 -9.10
C ARG A 147 23.84 7.02 -9.26
N ARG A 148 24.58 7.61 -8.32
CA ARG A 148 26.06 7.62 -8.35
C ARG A 148 26.65 6.23 -8.14
N ALA A 149 26.06 5.43 -7.26
CA ALA A 149 26.55 4.10 -6.94
C ALA A 149 26.33 3.09 -8.07
N PHE A 150 25.17 3.14 -8.75
CA PHE A 150 24.76 2.10 -9.70
C PHE A 150 24.59 2.60 -11.15
N GLY A 151 24.80 3.89 -11.40
CA GLY A 151 24.68 4.50 -12.72
C GLY A 151 23.23 4.78 -13.12
N SER A 152 22.97 4.82 -14.43
CA SER A 152 21.64 4.99 -14.99
C SER A 152 20.87 3.67 -14.92
N LEU A 153 20.04 3.52 -13.89
CA LEU A 153 19.04 2.46 -13.76
C LEU A 153 17.63 3.08 -13.64
N GLU A 154 16.61 2.28 -13.89
CA GLU A 154 15.21 2.68 -13.69
C GLU A 154 14.86 2.55 -12.21
N LEU A 155 14.53 3.64 -11.53
CA LEU A 155 14.21 3.64 -10.10
C LEU A 155 12.78 4.08 -9.88
N ALA A 156 12.03 3.30 -9.10
CA ALA A 156 10.77 3.71 -8.49
C ALA A 156 10.84 3.49 -6.97
N GLY A 157 10.05 4.23 -6.20
CA GLY A 157 10.05 4.07 -4.76
C GLY A 157 9.04 4.96 -4.07
N CYS A 158 8.94 4.83 -2.76
CA CYS A 158 8.09 5.70 -1.95
C CYS A 158 8.49 5.68 -0.47
N THR A 159 7.89 6.57 0.32
CA THR A 159 7.91 6.45 1.77
C THR A 159 6.97 5.34 2.28
N SER A 160 7.26 4.82 3.46
CA SER A 160 6.61 3.64 4.04
C SER A 160 6.34 3.77 5.54
N ASP A 161 5.58 2.81 6.09
CA ASP A 161 5.33 2.64 7.52
C ASP A 161 6.25 1.60 8.18
N GLY A 162 7.43 1.39 7.59
CA GLY A 162 8.39 0.35 7.95
C GLY A 162 8.67 -0.58 6.78
N GLU A 163 9.87 -1.16 6.78
CA GLU A 163 10.40 -1.96 5.69
C GLU A 163 10.81 -3.33 6.21
N ALA A 164 10.77 -4.36 5.36
CA ALA A 164 11.40 -5.63 5.71
C ALA A 164 12.09 -6.29 4.53
N THR A 165 13.24 -6.88 4.80
CA THR A 165 14.03 -7.60 3.81
C THR A 165 14.58 -8.91 4.36
N SER A 166 14.93 -9.84 3.46
CA SER A 166 15.57 -11.10 3.84
C SER A 166 16.91 -10.94 4.57
N ASP A 167 17.57 -9.78 4.44
CA ASP A 167 18.87 -9.52 5.05
C ASP A 167 18.78 -8.93 6.47
N ALA A 168 17.79 -8.07 6.71
CA ALA A 168 17.69 -7.31 7.96
C ALA A 168 16.40 -7.55 8.75
N GLY A 169 15.43 -8.25 8.16
CA GLY A 169 14.08 -8.38 8.72
C GLY A 169 13.35 -7.05 8.77
N PHE A 170 12.34 -6.97 9.62
CA PHE A 170 11.56 -5.75 9.84
C PHE A 170 12.39 -4.66 10.53
N SER A 171 12.28 -3.42 10.03
CA SER A 171 12.87 -2.24 10.65
C SER A 171 12.01 -0.99 10.44
N GLU A 172 12.22 0.00 11.31
CA GLU A 172 11.68 1.35 11.23
C GLU A 172 12.83 2.35 11.23
N LYS A 173 12.61 3.56 10.69
CA LYS A 173 13.70 4.54 10.46
C LYS A 173 14.81 3.91 9.63
N SER A 174 14.40 3.28 8.53
CA SER A 174 15.31 2.58 7.65
C SER A 174 15.09 2.98 6.18
N CYS A 175 16.07 2.62 5.37
CA CYS A 175 15.98 2.65 3.91
C CYS A 175 16.25 1.23 3.43
N ALA A 176 15.38 0.72 2.58
CA ALA A 176 15.51 -0.58 1.92
C ALA A 176 15.63 -0.36 0.40
N LEU A 177 16.63 -0.98 -0.21
CA LEU A 177 16.94 -0.89 -1.63
C LEU A 177 16.97 -2.31 -2.22
N LEU A 178 16.15 -2.55 -3.24
CA LEU A 178 16.18 -3.75 -4.07
C LEU A 178 16.73 -3.38 -5.43
N LEU A 179 17.73 -4.13 -5.91
CA LEU A 179 18.31 -4.00 -7.24
C LEU A 179 17.94 -5.21 -8.08
N PHE A 180 17.34 -4.99 -9.24
CA PHE A 180 17.05 -6.04 -10.22
C PHE A 180 18.19 -6.18 -11.22
N CYS A 181 18.64 -7.42 -11.44
CA CYS A 181 19.69 -7.78 -12.38
C CYS A 181 19.18 -8.92 -13.29
N GLY A 182 19.29 -8.74 -14.61
CA GLY A 182 18.97 -9.78 -15.58
C GLY A 182 19.19 -9.27 -17.00
N GLU A 183 19.81 -10.07 -17.87
CA GLU A 183 20.11 -9.67 -19.25
C GLU A 183 18.85 -9.60 -20.12
N SER A 184 17.84 -10.40 -19.80
CA SER A 184 16.54 -10.45 -20.47
C SER A 184 15.47 -9.58 -19.79
N LEU A 185 15.83 -8.83 -18.75
CA LEU A 185 14.93 -7.96 -18.02
C LEU A 185 15.04 -6.53 -18.54
N GLU A 186 13.96 -6.04 -19.12
CA GLU A 186 13.78 -4.62 -19.45
C GLU A 186 12.85 -4.00 -18.41
N CYS A 187 13.21 -2.81 -17.94
CA CYS A 187 12.39 -2.06 -17.01
C CYS A 187 12.17 -0.64 -17.51
N ALA A 188 11.08 -0.01 -17.07
CA ALA A 188 10.86 1.41 -17.26
C ALA A 188 10.11 1.97 -16.05
N ALA A 189 10.72 2.90 -15.33
CA ALA A 189 10.09 3.62 -14.24
C ALA A 189 9.30 4.82 -14.77
N GLY A 190 8.23 5.19 -14.08
CA GLY A 190 7.47 6.38 -14.41
C GLY A 190 6.89 7.04 -13.18
N LEU A 191 6.48 8.29 -13.35
CA LEU A 191 5.90 9.11 -12.29
C LEU A 191 4.75 9.95 -12.85
N ALA A 192 3.56 9.70 -12.35
CA ALA A 192 2.46 10.64 -12.47
C ALA A 192 2.58 11.68 -11.35
N GLU A 193 2.46 12.96 -11.67
CA GLU A 193 2.53 14.08 -10.71
C GLU A 193 1.20 14.82 -10.65
N ASN A 194 0.88 15.42 -9.50
CA ASN A 194 -0.45 15.98 -9.22
C ASN A 194 -1.54 14.95 -9.50
N PHE A 195 -1.28 13.72 -9.06
CA PHE A 195 -2.06 12.55 -9.44
C PHE A 195 -3.51 12.69 -8.99
N SER A 196 -3.76 13.28 -7.81
CA SER A 196 -5.10 13.51 -7.28
C SER A 196 -5.98 14.44 -8.14
N ALA A 197 -5.37 15.31 -8.95
CA ALA A 197 -6.10 16.26 -9.79
C ALA A 197 -6.55 15.66 -11.14
N ASP A 198 -5.76 14.74 -11.70
CA ASP A 198 -6.03 14.06 -12.98
C ASP A 198 -5.51 12.62 -12.93
N PRO A 199 -6.14 11.70 -12.17
CA PRO A 199 -5.57 10.38 -11.91
C PRO A 199 -5.37 9.57 -13.19
N GLU A 200 -6.41 9.51 -14.04
CA GLU A 200 -6.36 8.76 -15.28
C GLU A 200 -5.42 9.39 -16.30
N GLY A 201 -5.52 10.70 -16.54
CA GLY A 201 -4.73 11.37 -17.56
C GLY A 201 -3.25 11.45 -17.19
N SER A 202 -2.93 11.76 -15.93
CA SER A 202 -1.53 11.84 -15.47
C SER A 202 -0.85 10.48 -15.53
N LEU A 203 -1.51 9.42 -15.08
CA LEU A 203 -0.98 8.06 -15.18
C LEU A 203 -0.87 7.60 -16.63
N ALA A 204 -1.87 7.86 -17.48
CA ALA A 204 -1.82 7.47 -18.89
C ALA A 204 -0.61 8.11 -19.60
N ARG A 205 -0.33 9.40 -19.34
CA ARG A 205 0.86 10.08 -19.89
C ARG A 205 2.15 9.44 -19.39
N ALA A 206 2.27 9.20 -18.08
CA ALA A 206 3.46 8.62 -17.49
C ALA A 206 3.70 7.18 -18.00
N VAL A 207 2.65 6.36 -18.08
CA VAL A 207 2.71 4.98 -18.59
C VAL A 207 3.08 4.96 -20.07
N ALA A 208 2.51 5.84 -20.90
CA ALA A 208 2.89 5.94 -22.31
C ALA A 208 4.37 6.30 -22.49
N GLN A 209 4.89 7.22 -21.67
CA GLN A 209 6.31 7.58 -21.69
C GLN A 209 7.21 6.41 -21.26
N ALA A 210 6.82 5.64 -20.25
CA ALA A 210 7.55 4.46 -19.79
C ALA A 210 7.53 3.33 -20.85
N ARG A 211 6.36 3.00 -21.39
CA ARG A 211 6.19 1.99 -22.46
C ARG A 211 7.01 2.30 -23.71
N ALA A 212 7.20 3.58 -24.05
CA ALA A 212 8.06 3.98 -25.17
C ALA A 212 9.55 3.61 -25.00
N ARG A 213 9.98 3.27 -23.78
CA ARG A 213 11.35 2.78 -23.49
C ARG A 213 11.46 1.25 -23.45
N LEU A 214 10.35 0.53 -23.58
CA LEU A 214 10.32 -0.93 -23.62
C LEU A 214 10.19 -1.44 -25.06
N ASN A 215 10.81 -2.58 -25.36
CA ASN A 215 10.73 -3.20 -26.69
C ASN A 215 9.56 -4.20 -26.82
N GLY A 216 8.44 -3.93 -26.15
CA GLY A 216 7.24 -4.78 -26.20
C GLY A 216 6.36 -4.65 -24.96
N PRO A 217 5.32 -5.49 -24.84
CA PRO A 217 4.43 -5.46 -23.68
C PRO A 217 5.18 -5.84 -22.40
N GLU A 218 4.87 -5.15 -21.32
CA GLU A 218 5.30 -5.46 -19.97
C GLU A 218 4.59 -6.70 -19.41
N THR A 219 5.27 -7.39 -18.49
CA THR A 219 4.77 -8.59 -17.79
C THR A 219 4.16 -8.24 -16.43
N LEU A 220 4.62 -7.15 -15.81
CA LEU A 220 4.24 -6.72 -14.46
C LEU A 220 4.36 -5.21 -14.32
N CYS A 221 3.44 -4.61 -13.58
CA CYS A 221 3.57 -3.24 -13.08
C CYS A 221 3.64 -3.26 -11.55
N LEU A 222 4.72 -2.71 -10.99
CA LEU A 222 4.81 -2.39 -9.57
C LEU A 222 4.45 -0.91 -9.38
N ILE A 223 3.43 -0.59 -8.59
CA ILE A 223 2.84 0.75 -8.51
C ILE A 223 2.72 1.27 -7.07
N LEU A 224 3.05 2.54 -6.88
CA LEU A 224 3.26 3.17 -5.58
C LEU A 224 2.58 4.56 -5.57
N PRO A 225 1.24 4.61 -5.45
CA PRO A 225 0.52 5.86 -5.31
C PRO A 225 0.78 6.51 -3.94
N ASP A 226 0.55 7.82 -3.87
CA ASP A 226 0.54 8.57 -2.62
C ASP A 226 -0.59 8.11 -1.68
N GLY A 227 -0.29 7.83 -0.41
CA GLY A 227 -1.30 7.27 0.49
C GLY A 227 -2.27 8.27 1.11
N LEU A 228 -2.06 9.58 0.94
CA LEU A 228 -2.87 10.60 1.59
C LEU A 228 -3.77 11.33 0.58
N SER A 229 -3.20 11.75 -0.54
CA SER A 229 -3.91 12.45 -1.61
C SER A 229 -4.85 11.53 -2.40
N THR A 230 -4.62 10.21 -2.37
CA THR A 230 -5.43 9.23 -3.12
C THR A 230 -6.47 8.48 -2.30
N ILE A 231 -6.69 8.86 -1.03
CA ILE A 231 -7.62 8.15 -0.11
C ILE A 231 -9.02 7.98 -0.71
N GLY A 232 -9.51 8.93 -1.50
CA GLY A 232 -10.84 8.90 -2.14
C GLY A 232 -10.82 8.61 -3.64
N ILE A 233 -9.68 8.18 -4.20
CA ILE A 233 -9.56 7.87 -5.62
C ILE A 233 -9.87 6.38 -5.82
N PRO A 234 -10.70 6.00 -6.82
CA PRO A 234 -10.92 4.59 -7.17
C PRO A 234 -9.68 4.04 -7.92
N LEU A 235 -8.59 3.82 -7.18
CA LEU A 235 -7.28 3.45 -7.73
C LEU A 235 -7.35 2.21 -8.61
N ASP A 236 -8.11 1.19 -8.20
CA ASP A 236 -8.29 -0.04 -8.95
C ASP A 236 -8.95 0.20 -10.32
N GLU A 237 -9.97 1.08 -10.39
CA GLU A 237 -10.59 1.47 -11.67
C GLU A 237 -9.63 2.25 -12.56
N VAL A 238 -8.92 3.23 -11.98
CA VAL A 238 -7.93 4.04 -12.70
C VAL A 238 -6.84 3.15 -13.29
N PHE A 239 -6.29 2.23 -12.48
CA PHE A 239 -5.23 1.33 -12.92
C PHE A 239 -5.70 0.36 -14.00
N ARG A 240 -6.87 -0.29 -13.83
CA ARG A 240 -7.43 -1.18 -14.85
C ARG A 240 -7.71 -0.47 -16.16
N LYS A 241 -8.15 0.79 -16.11
CA LYS A 241 -8.44 1.59 -17.32
C LYS A 241 -7.18 2.01 -18.06
N VAL A 242 -6.12 2.39 -17.34
CA VAL A 242 -4.89 2.91 -17.95
C VAL A 242 -3.90 1.81 -18.33
N LEU A 243 -3.68 0.84 -17.45
CA LEU A 243 -2.72 -0.25 -17.64
C LEU A 243 -3.31 -1.40 -18.46
N GLY A 244 -4.64 -1.53 -18.44
CA GLY A 244 -5.37 -2.63 -19.07
C GLY A 244 -5.88 -3.64 -18.02
N PRO A 245 -6.87 -4.47 -18.39
CA PRO A 245 -7.52 -5.40 -17.47
C PRO A 245 -6.68 -6.63 -17.13
N ASP A 246 -5.69 -6.96 -17.96
CA ASP A 246 -4.96 -8.24 -17.87
C ASP A 246 -3.55 -8.09 -17.29
N LEU A 247 -3.00 -6.87 -17.23
CA LEU A 247 -1.67 -6.64 -16.70
C LEU A 247 -1.68 -6.90 -15.18
N PRO A 248 -0.82 -7.79 -14.65
CA PRO A 248 -0.62 -7.91 -13.21
C PRO A 248 -0.10 -6.59 -12.64
N VAL A 249 -0.84 -6.04 -11.66
CA VAL A 249 -0.48 -4.80 -10.96
C VAL A 249 -0.40 -5.06 -9.48
N PHE A 250 0.76 -4.78 -8.89
CA PHE A 250 1.02 -5.00 -7.46
C PHE A 250 1.72 -3.80 -6.84
N GLY A 251 1.55 -3.60 -5.55
CA GLY A 251 2.19 -2.51 -4.85
C GLY A 251 1.46 -2.10 -3.58
N GLY A 252 1.65 -0.86 -3.19
CA GLY A 252 0.92 -0.28 -2.08
C GLY A 252 1.12 1.21 -2.00
N SER A 253 0.17 1.86 -1.35
CA SER A 253 0.17 3.29 -1.14
C SER A 253 1.24 3.69 -0.13
N ALA A 254 1.96 4.77 -0.45
CA ALA A 254 3.01 5.32 0.39
C ALA A 254 2.49 5.65 1.81
N GLY A 255 3.35 5.48 2.81
CA GLY A 255 3.05 5.78 4.22
C GLY A 255 4.06 6.76 4.83
N ASP A 256 3.76 7.26 6.03
CA ASP A 256 4.65 8.19 6.74
C ASP A 256 4.81 7.91 8.25
N GLY A 257 4.68 6.65 8.68
CA GLY A 257 4.88 6.29 10.09
C GLY A 257 3.67 6.58 10.98
N PHE A 258 2.46 6.38 10.46
CA PHE A 258 1.17 6.79 11.05
C PHE A 258 1.07 8.29 11.41
N LEU A 259 1.83 9.16 10.74
CA LEU A 259 1.78 10.59 11.01
C LEU A 259 0.63 11.28 10.27
N PHE A 260 0.25 10.77 9.10
CA PHE A 260 -0.77 11.32 8.21
C PHE A 260 -0.52 12.81 7.86
N GLN A 261 0.74 13.15 7.62
CA GLN A 261 1.20 14.49 7.32
C GLN A 261 1.61 14.64 5.85
N ARG A 262 2.46 13.73 5.36
CA ARG A 262 3.04 13.83 4.02
C ARG A 262 3.73 12.53 3.62
N THR A 263 3.41 12.05 2.42
CA THR A 263 4.08 10.90 1.80
C THR A 263 4.82 11.33 0.55
N TRP A 264 5.82 10.53 0.13
CA TRP A 264 6.63 10.83 -1.05
C TRP A 264 6.72 9.64 -1.99
N GLN A 265 6.78 9.93 -3.29
CA GLN A 265 6.97 8.98 -4.38
C GLN A 265 8.25 9.34 -5.13
N PHE A 266 9.02 8.33 -5.49
CA PHE A 266 10.36 8.47 -6.07
C PHE A 266 10.39 7.92 -7.49
N CYS A 267 11.02 8.66 -8.40
CA CYS A 267 11.32 8.18 -9.75
C CYS A 267 12.66 8.75 -10.23
N GLY A 268 13.63 7.88 -10.50
CA GLY A 268 15.00 8.29 -10.79
C GLY A 268 15.59 9.11 -9.63
N THR A 269 15.92 10.38 -9.87
CA THR A 269 16.45 11.31 -8.86
C THR A 269 15.43 12.32 -8.36
N ARG A 270 14.14 12.07 -8.58
CA ARG A 270 13.07 12.99 -8.20
C ARG A 270 12.23 12.40 -7.08
N ALA A 271 11.95 13.19 -6.06
CA ALA A 271 10.92 12.93 -5.07
C ALA A 271 9.76 13.94 -5.21
N VAL A 272 8.52 13.44 -5.20
CA VAL A 272 7.32 14.29 -5.25
C VAL A 272 6.29 13.83 -4.22
N THR A 273 5.40 14.74 -3.84
CA THR A 273 4.16 14.46 -3.12
C THR A 273 2.99 14.46 -4.11
N ASP A 274 1.86 13.82 -3.78
CA ASP A 274 0.72 13.71 -4.70
C ASP A 274 1.14 13.12 -6.05
N GLY A 275 1.90 12.04 -5.98
CA GLY A 275 2.39 11.31 -7.13
C GLY A 275 1.92 9.86 -7.16
N CYS A 276 2.15 9.22 -8.29
CA CYS A 276 2.06 7.78 -8.45
C CYS A 276 3.30 7.31 -9.21
N ALA A 277 4.27 6.78 -8.46
CA ALA A 277 5.46 6.16 -9.05
C ALA A 277 5.14 4.72 -9.45
N PHE A 278 5.78 4.22 -10.49
CA PHE A 278 5.67 2.83 -10.87
C PHE A 278 6.92 2.34 -11.59
N LEU A 279 7.07 1.02 -11.65
CA LEU A 279 8.08 0.31 -12.42
C LEU A 279 7.39 -0.74 -13.29
N LEU A 280 7.49 -0.59 -14.61
CA LEU A 280 7.10 -1.63 -15.56
C LEU A 280 8.26 -2.61 -15.72
N LEU A 281 7.98 -3.90 -15.63
CA LEU A 281 8.95 -4.97 -15.86
C LEU A 281 8.51 -5.78 -17.08
N ARG A 282 9.41 -5.94 -18.03
CA ARG A 282 9.27 -6.81 -19.20
C ARG A 282 10.36 -7.87 -19.16
N GLY A 283 9.94 -9.12 -19.33
CA GLY A 283 10.86 -10.23 -19.45
C GLY A 283 10.17 -11.57 -19.22
N PRO A 284 10.92 -12.67 -19.35
CA PRO A 284 10.46 -14.02 -19.04
C PRO A 284 10.32 -14.20 -17.52
N LEU A 285 9.26 -13.62 -16.94
CA LEU A 285 8.95 -13.70 -15.52
C LEU A 285 7.72 -14.59 -15.32
N ALA A 286 7.87 -15.61 -14.48
CA ALA A 286 6.76 -16.32 -13.88
C ALA A 286 6.26 -15.55 -12.66
N LEU A 287 4.94 -15.51 -12.47
CA LEU A 287 4.29 -14.81 -11.37
C LEU A 287 3.30 -15.73 -10.67
N ALA A 288 3.26 -15.62 -9.35
CA ALA A 288 2.19 -16.14 -8.53
C ALA A 288 1.96 -15.19 -7.35
N GLN A 289 0.75 -15.21 -6.81
CA GLN A 289 0.34 -14.27 -5.77
C GLN A 289 -0.45 -14.96 -4.66
N GLY A 290 -0.47 -14.32 -3.50
CA GLY A 290 -1.48 -14.56 -2.48
C GLY A 290 -1.90 -13.26 -1.81
N THR A 291 -3.21 -13.07 -1.66
CA THR A 291 -3.82 -11.92 -1.01
C THR A 291 -4.75 -12.39 0.10
N ARG A 292 -4.53 -11.96 1.35
CA ARG A 292 -5.33 -12.35 2.53
C ARG A 292 -5.41 -11.24 3.56
N CYS A 293 -6.62 -10.95 4.07
CA CYS A 293 -6.81 -9.97 5.14
C CYS A 293 -6.75 -10.62 6.54
N GLY A 294 -7.43 -11.74 6.78
CA GLY A 294 -7.49 -12.36 8.11
C GLY A 294 -8.57 -11.78 9.03
N TRP A 295 -9.24 -10.70 8.63
CA TRP A 295 -10.44 -10.22 9.33
C TRP A 295 -11.63 -11.12 9.02
N LYS A 296 -12.52 -11.25 10.01
CA LYS A 296 -13.73 -12.04 9.93
C LYS A 296 -14.94 -11.11 10.04
N PRO A 297 -15.84 -11.11 9.02
CA PRO A 297 -17.07 -10.36 9.10
C PRO A 297 -17.97 -10.85 10.25
N LEU A 298 -18.51 -9.91 11.01
CA LEU A 298 -19.32 -10.12 12.21
C LEU A 298 -20.79 -9.80 11.98
N GLY A 299 -21.65 -10.48 12.75
CA GLY A 299 -23.07 -10.16 12.82
C GLY A 299 -23.81 -10.24 11.48
N ARG A 300 -24.93 -9.51 11.39
CA ARG A 300 -25.73 -9.40 10.15
C ARG A 300 -25.14 -8.36 9.20
N ALA A 301 -25.53 -8.42 7.93
CA ALA A 301 -25.23 -7.40 6.94
C ALA A 301 -26.11 -6.15 7.13
N PHE A 302 -25.57 -4.99 6.77
CA PHE A 302 -26.24 -3.70 6.75
C PHE A 302 -26.10 -3.06 5.37
N ARG A 303 -27.12 -2.34 4.90
CA ARG A 303 -27.12 -1.66 3.62
C ARG A 303 -26.55 -0.25 3.77
N LEU A 304 -25.61 0.10 2.87
CA LEU A 304 -25.24 1.49 2.66
C LEU A 304 -26.41 2.19 1.93
N THR A 305 -26.98 3.21 2.56
CA THR A 305 -28.16 3.91 2.04
C THR A 305 -27.82 5.26 1.39
N GLU A 306 -26.69 5.86 1.77
CA GLU A 306 -26.17 7.07 1.12
C GLU A 306 -24.64 7.06 1.18
N VAL A 307 -23.99 6.99 0.02
CA VAL A 307 -22.54 6.96 -0.14
C VAL A 307 -22.14 7.75 -1.39
N CYS A 308 -21.02 8.47 -1.32
CA CYS A 308 -20.46 9.22 -2.44
C CYS A 308 -18.95 8.97 -2.48
N GLY A 309 -18.50 8.11 -3.40
CA GLY A 309 -17.10 7.67 -3.47
C GLY A 309 -16.70 6.93 -2.19
N ASN A 310 -15.78 7.51 -1.41
CA ASN A 310 -15.33 7.00 -0.12
C ASN A 310 -16.02 7.63 1.10
N GLU A 311 -16.97 8.55 0.89
CA GLU A 311 -17.73 9.19 1.96
C GLU A 311 -19.05 8.46 2.21
N VAL A 312 -19.15 7.74 3.32
CA VAL A 312 -20.39 7.10 3.78
C VAL A 312 -21.17 8.11 4.62
N ARG A 313 -22.35 8.49 4.15
CA ARG A 313 -23.24 9.43 4.84
C ARG A 313 -24.29 8.73 5.66
N ARG A 314 -24.89 7.67 5.12
CA ARG A 314 -25.93 6.91 5.82
C ARG A 314 -25.84 5.40 5.68
N ILE A 315 -26.05 4.71 6.79
CA ILE A 315 -26.14 3.25 6.89
C ILE A 315 -27.51 2.91 7.49
N GLU A 316 -28.31 2.09 6.80
CA GLU A 316 -29.69 1.76 7.21
C GLU A 316 -30.54 3.01 7.51
N GLY A 317 -30.36 4.09 6.73
CA GLY A 317 -31.08 5.34 6.89
C GLY A 317 -30.60 6.23 8.05
N LEU A 318 -29.63 5.81 8.87
CA LEU A 318 -29.04 6.61 9.95
C LEU A 318 -27.75 7.29 9.49
N PRO A 319 -27.40 8.49 10.00
CA PRO A 319 -26.07 9.07 9.79
C PRO A 319 -24.96 8.07 10.17
N ALA A 320 -23.89 7.98 9.39
CA ALA A 320 -22.85 6.97 9.58
C ALA A 320 -22.23 7.03 10.98
N LEU A 321 -21.93 8.23 11.48
CA LEU A 321 -21.43 8.44 12.85
C LEU A 321 -22.41 7.96 13.91
N GLU A 322 -23.70 8.27 13.76
CA GLU A 322 -24.74 7.80 14.68
C GLU A 322 -24.85 6.28 14.65
N PHE A 323 -24.81 5.68 13.45
CA PHE A 323 -24.84 4.24 13.27
C PHE A 323 -23.66 3.58 13.99
N LEU A 324 -22.42 4.00 13.72
CA LEU A 324 -21.22 3.43 14.36
C LEU A 324 -21.27 3.61 15.89
N ALA A 325 -21.73 4.76 16.38
CA ALA A 325 -21.83 5.01 17.82
C ALA A 325 -22.78 4.06 18.56
N ARG A 326 -23.82 3.55 17.90
CA ARG A 326 -24.72 2.54 18.49
C ARG A 326 -24.05 1.18 18.69
N TYR A 327 -23.06 0.84 17.86
CA TYR A 327 -22.40 -0.47 17.90
C TYR A 327 -21.05 -0.44 18.62
N LEU A 328 -20.25 0.61 18.40
CA LEU A 328 -18.88 0.75 18.92
C LEU A 328 -18.80 1.70 20.12
N GLY A 329 -19.91 2.34 20.48
CA GLY A 329 -19.95 3.36 21.53
C GLY A 329 -19.47 4.74 21.05
N PRO A 330 -19.46 5.74 21.95
CA PRO A 330 -19.24 7.14 21.58
C PRO A 330 -17.77 7.50 21.34
N ASN A 331 -16.81 6.60 21.62
CA ASN A 331 -15.39 6.92 21.51
C ASN A 331 -14.90 6.81 20.06
N THR A 332 -15.06 7.90 19.31
CA THR A 332 -14.72 7.96 17.88
C THR A 332 -13.25 7.68 17.56
N SER A 333 -12.32 7.84 18.53
CA SER A 333 -10.90 7.57 18.30
C SER A 333 -10.57 6.09 18.12
N GLU A 334 -11.49 5.20 18.46
CA GLU A 334 -11.31 3.75 18.32
C GLU A 334 -11.85 3.23 16.99
N TYR A 335 -12.61 4.03 16.23
CA TYR A 335 -13.30 3.54 15.03
C TYR A 335 -12.34 3.05 13.96
N SER A 336 -11.13 3.62 13.89
CA SER A 336 -10.08 3.17 12.96
C SER A 336 -9.60 1.74 13.22
N GLN A 337 -10.02 1.09 14.31
CA GLN A 337 -9.72 -0.31 14.63
C GLN A 337 -10.81 -1.28 14.12
N PHE A 338 -11.91 -0.75 13.59
CA PHE A 338 -13.08 -1.52 13.19
C PHE A 338 -13.39 -1.26 11.70
N PRO A 339 -12.63 -1.88 10.78
CA PRO A 339 -12.91 -1.75 9.36
C PRO A 339 -14.28 -2.33 9.01
N LEU A 340 -14.81 -1.90 7.87
CA LEU A 340 -16.02 -2.48 7.30
C LEU A 340 -15.64 -3.52 6.26
N ALA A 341 -16.14 -4.74 6.42
CA ALA A 341 -16.16 -5.73 5.35
C ALA A 341 -17.26 -5.38 4.36
N VAL A 342 -16.87 -5.10 3.12
CA VAL A 342 -17.74 -4.65 2.03
C VAL A 342 -18.04 -5.81 1.10
N PHE A 343 -19.33 -6.03 0.86
CA PHE A 343 -19.88 -7.04 -0.05
C PHE A 343 -20.61 -6.32 -1.18
N PRO A 344 -20.04 -6.27 -2.40
CA PRO A 344 -20.73 -5.73 -3.57
C PRO A 344 -22.02 -6.50 -3.85
N GLU A 345 -23.09 -5.81 -4.27
CA GLU A 345 -24.40 -6.44 -4.55
C GLU A 345 -24.34 -7.46 -5.69
N GLU A 346 -23.42 -7.30 -6.65
CA GLU A 346 -23.24 -8.22 -7.79
C GLU A 346 -22.46 -9.50 -7.43
N GLY A 347 -21.91 -9.59 -6.22
CA GLY A 347 -21.18 -10.76 -5.75
C GLY A 347 -22.10 -11.88 -5.26
N ASP A 348 -21.56 -13.10 -5.19
CA ASP A 348 -22.24 -14.26 -4.57
C ASP A 348 -22.28 -14.20 -3.03
N GLY A 349 -21.81 -13.09 -2.44
CA GLY A 349 -21.71 -12.87 -1.00
C GLY A 349 -20.55 -13.64 -0.33
N SER A 350 -19.73 -14.37 -1.08
CA SER A 350 -18.60 -15.14 -0.54
C SER A 350 -17.32 -14.33 -0.41
N GLN A 351 -17.15 -13.29 -1.25
CA GLN A 351 -15.98 -12.42 -1.27
C GLN A 351 -16.30 -11.06 -0.66
N PHE A 352 -15.35 -10.53 0.10
CA PHE A 352 -15.39 -9.18 0.65
C PHE A 352 -14.00 -8.57 0.63
N TYR A 353 -13.96 -7.25 0.73
CA TYR A 353 -12.73 -6.50 1.01
C TYR A 353 -12.98 -5.52 2.15
N LEU A 354 -11.92 -4.99 2.74
CA LEU A 354 -11.99 -4.08 3.87
C LEU A 354 -11.88 -2.64 3.43
N ARG A 355 -12.56 -1.77 4.17
CA ARG A 355 -12.44 -0.31 4.09
C ARG A 355 -12.28 0.28 5.48
N ASP A 356 -11.21 1.05 5.66
CA ASP A 356 -10.82 1.59 6.96
C ASP A 356 -11.38 3.01 7.14
N PRO A 357 -12.07 3.32 8.26
CA PRO A 357 -12.54 4.67 8.53
C PRO A 357 -11.38 5.56 8.95
N VAL A 358 -11.22 6.71 8.29
CA VAL A 358 -10.08 7.63 8.51
C VAL A 358 -10.46 9.03 8.94
N PHE A 359 -11.62 9.55 8.51
CA PHE A 359 -12.06 10.88 8.89
C PHE A 359 -13.54 10.89 9.26
N ILE A 360 -13.87 11.53 10.38
CA ILE A 360 -15.23 11.64 10.88
C ILE A 360 -15.65 13.10 10.79
N ASN A 361 -16.69 13.37 10.03
CA ASN A 361 -17.35 14.67 10.02
C ASN A 361 -18.38 14.73 11.14
N LYS A 362 -18.11 15.53 12.17
CA LYS A 362 -19.04 15.69 13.31
C LYS A 362 -20.21 16.62 13.01
N GLU A 363 -20.15 17.41 11.93
CA GLU A 363 -21.19 18.38 11.59
C GLU A 363 -22.40 17.71 10.92
N ASP A 364 -22.15 16.84 9.94
CA ASP A 364 -23.21 16.11 9.20
C ASP A 364 -23.28 14.61 9.56
N GLY A 365 -22.30 14.09 10.31
CA GLY A 365 -22.23 12.69 10.72
C GLY A 365 -21.68 11.74 9.64
N SER A 366 -21.09 12.25 8.55
CA SER A 366 -20.44 11.41 7.54
C SER A 366 -19.10 10.84 8.01
N ILE A 367 -18.68 9.72 7.42
CA ILE A 367 -17.37 9.12 7.65
C ILE A 367 -16.70 8.83 6.31
N ARG A 368 -15.48 9.32 6.14
CA ARG A 368 -14.62 8.99 4.99
C ARG A 368 -13.76 7.78 5.31
N PHE A 369 -13.66 6.89 4.33
CA PHE A 369 -12.87 5.66 4.39
C PHE A 369 -11.70 5.71 3.41
N VAL A 370 -10.75 4.78 3.55
CA VAL A 370 -9.70 4.57 2.55
C VAL A 370 -10.26 3.73 1.41
N GLY A 371 -10.36 4.31 0.22
CA GLY A 371 -10.94 3.65 -0.95
C GLY A 371 -12.46 3.77 -1.03
N ASN A 372 -12.97 3.58 -2.24
CA ASN A 372 -14.38 3.81 -2.56
C ASN A 372 -15.28 2.62 -2.23
N PHE A 373 -16.57 2.91 -2.13
CA PHE A 373 -17.65 1.93 -2.06
C PHE A 373 -18.47 1.92 -3.35
N PRO A 374 -18.95 0.75 -3.78
CA PRO A 374 -20.03 0.65 -4.74
C PRO A 374 -21.28 1.35 -4.21
N GLU A 375 -22.06 1.98 -5.09
CA GLU A 375 -23.32 2.64 -4.71
C GLU A 375 -24.29 1.70 -3.97
N ARG A 376 -24.25 0.41 -4.33
CA ARG A 376 -25.05 -0.65 -3.74
C ARG A 376 -24.14 -1.72 -3.20
N ALA A 377 -23.75 -1.55 -1.94
CA ALA A 377 -23.02 -2.56 -1.19
C ALA A 377 -23.72 -2.82 0.15
N THR A 378 -23.52 -4.04 0.63
CA THR A 378 -23.78 -4.35 2.03
C THR A 378 -22.47 -4.43 2.79
N ILE A 379 -22.52 -4.09 4.06
CA ILE A 379 -21.36 -4.04 4.94
C ILE A 379 -21.60 -4.86 6.20
N ARG A 380 -20.51 -5.34 6.78
CA ARG A 380 -20.47 -5.95 8.11
C ARG A 380 -19.29 -5.34 8.86
N PHE A 381 -19.40 -5.22 10.18
CA PHE A 381 -18.20 -5.01 10.99
C PHE A 381 -17.27 -6.19 10.82
N ALA A 382 -15.96 -5.99 10.94
CA ALA A 382 -15.00 -7.08 10.89
C ALA A 382 -14.00 -6.98 12.05
N GLU A 383 -13.56 -8.13 12.55
CA GLU A 383 -12.53 -8.22 13.60
C GLU A 383 -11.43 -9.19 13.21
N ALA A 384 -10.23 -8.98 13.76
CA ALA A 384 -9.12 -9.91 13.68
C ALA A 384 -8.34 -9.93 14.99
N GLY A 385 -7.94 -11.13 15.43
CA GLY A 385 -6.89 -11.29 16.43
C GLY A 385 -5.49 -11.23 15.79
N ARG A 386 -4.46 -11.09 16.62
CA ARG A 386 -3.06 -11.12 16.14
C ARG A 386 -2.72 -12.43 15.44
N GLU A 387 -3.25 -13.53 15.94
CA GLU A 387 -3.09 -14.87 15.36
C GLU A 387 -3.74 -14.97 13.98
N ASP A 388 -4.90 -14.34 13.79
CA ASP A 388 -5.59 -14.32 12.50
C ASP A 388 -4.80 -13.53 11.45
N ILE A 389 -4.21 -12.40 11.87
CA ILE A 389 -3.36 -11.56 11.02
C ILE A 389 -2.13 -12.36 10.57
N VAL A 390 -1.40 -13.00 11.51
CA VAL A 390 -0.22 -13.81 11.18
C VAL A 390 -0.59 -14.99 10.27
N ALA A 391 -1.67 -15.71 10.59
CA ALA A 391 -2.14 -16.83 9.78
C ALA A 391 -2.48 -16.39 8.35
N ALA A 392 -3.14 -15.25 8.17
CA ALA A 392 -3.45 -14.71 6.86
C ALA A 392 -2.20 -14.36 6.04
N ALA A 393 -1.18 -13.75 6.65
CA ALA A 393 0.09 -13.49 5.97
C ALA A 393 0.77 -14.80 5.54
N HIS A 394 0.75 -15.82 6.40
CA HIS A 394 1.32 -17.14 6.09
C HIS A 394 0.59 -17.81 4.94
N GLU A 395 -0.74 -17.80 4.94
CA GLU A 395 -1.56 -18.33 3.85
C GLU A 395 -1.29 -17.61 2.52
N ALA A 396 -1.18 -16.27 2.54
CA ALA A 396 -0.85 -15.49 1.36
C ALA A 396 0.52 -15.87 0.79
N LEU A 397 1.54 -15.97 1.63
CA LEU A 397 2.90 -16.34 1.22
C LEU A 397 2.95 -17.77 0.69
N VAL A 398 2.33 -18.74 1.37
CA VAL A 398 2.25 -20.13 0.89
C VAL A 398 1.55 -20.20 -0.45
N ARG A 399 0.42 -19.50 -0.63
CA ARG A 399 -0.29 -19.46 -1.92
C ARG A 399 0.58 -18.88 -3.04
N ALA A 400 1.33 -17.81 -2.77
CA ALA A 400 2.25 -17.22 -3.75
C ALA A 400 3.37 -18.19 -4.13
N LEU A 401 3.96 -18.89 -3.14
CA LEU A 401 5.06 -19.84 -3.37
C LEU A 401 4.58 -21.09 -4.12
N ASP A 402 3.51 -21.73 -3.65
CA ASP A 402 2.98 -22.98 -4.24
C ASP A 402 2.34 -22.74 -5.62
N GLY A 403 1.89 -21.51 -5.89
CA GLY A 403 1.31 -21.13 -7.17
C GLY A 403 2.33 -20.85 -8.27
N LEU A 404 3.61 -20.65 -7.93
CA LEU A 404 4.63 -20.25 -8.90
C LEU A 404 5.10 -21.46 -9.73
N PRO A 405 5.07 -21.38 -11.08
CA PRO A 405 5.72 -22.39 -11.89
C PRO A 405 7.24 -22.26 -11.76
N GLY A 406 7.91 -23.28 -11.23
CA GLY A 406 9.35 -23.29 -11.01
C GLY A 406 9.76 -22.83 -9.61
N LYS A 407 11.01 -22.40 -9.45
CA LYS A 407 11.53 -21.94 -8.15
C LYS A 407 11.37 -20.42 -8.00
N PRO A 408 10.92 -19.94 -6.83
CA PRO A 408 10.89 -18.51 -6.56
C PRO A 408 12.30 -17.94 -6.46
N GLU A 409 12.51 -16.82 -7.14
CA GLU A 409 13.77 -16.06 -7.18
C GLU A 409 13.66 -14.76 -6.36
N LEU A 410 12.44 -14.27 -6.13
CA LEU A 410 12.13 -13.12 -5.27
C LEU A 410 10.69 -13.22 -4.76
N VAL A 411 10.44 -12.85 -3.50
CA VAL A 411 9.10 -12.57 -2.98
C VAL A 411 8.98 -11.09 -2.64
N LEU A 412 8.02 -10.41 -3.27
CA LEU A 412 7.60 -9.08 -2.90
C LEU A 412 6.42 -9.17 -1.94
N PHE A 413 6.36 -8.28 -0.94
CA PHE A 413 5.18 -8.17 -0.09
C PHE A 413 4.78 -6.71 0.16
N PHE A 414 3.47 -6.51 0.36
CA PHE A 414 2.86 -5.25 0.73
C PHE A 414 1.86 -5.55 1.84
N SER A 415 2.13 -5.06 3.06
CA SER A 415 1.30 -5.34 4.24
C SER A 415 0.72 -4.05 4.79
N CYS A 416 -0.55 -4.05 5.21
CA CYS A 416 -1.14 -2.84 5.77
C CYS A 416 -0.45 -2.39 7.06
N ALA A 417 -0.21 -1.07 7.15
CA ALA A 417 0.30 -0.43 8.35
C ALA A 417 -0.57 -0.72 9.60
N SER A 418 -1.89 -0.86 9.43
CA SER A 418 -2.81 -1.24 10.50
C SER A 418 -2.50 -2.63 11.09
N ARG A 419 -2.13 -3.60 10.24
CA ARG A 419 -1.71 -4.95 10.68
C ARG A 419 -0.47 -4.88 11.56
N ARG A 420 0.55 -4.14 11.13
CA ARG A 420 1.77 -3.85 11.90
C ARG A 420 1.44 -3.25 13.26
N ARG A 421 0.56 -2.25 13.29
CA ARG A 421 0.14 -1.57 14.52
C ARG A 421 -0.54 -2.52 15.50
N ILE A 422 -1.38 -3.43 15.01
CA ILE A 422 -2.06 -4.43 15.83
C ILE A 422 -1.05 -5.46 16.36
N LEU A 423 -0.13 -5.94 15.52
CA LEU A 423 0.89 -6.92 15.89
C LEU A 423 1.95 -6.37 16.85
N GLY A 424 2.36 -5.11 16.69
CA GLY A 424 3.41 -4.48 17.47
C GLY A 424 4.73 -5.25 17.37
N THR A 425 5.27 -5.72 18.49
CA THR A 425 6.51 -6.50 18.53
C THR A 425 6.43 -7.85 17.79
N ARG A 426 5.22 -8.30 17.44
CA ARG A 426 4.99 -9.53 16.67
C ARG A 426 4.99 -9.32 15.16
N THR A 427 5.24 -8.09 14.69
CA THR A 427 5.32 -7.77 13.25
C THR A 427 6.20 -8.74 12.44
N PRO A 428 7.41 -9.15 12.92
CA PRO A 428 8.24 -10.10 12.19
C PRO A 428 7.59 -11.47 11.94
N GLU A 429 6.56 -11.86 12.72
CA GLU A 429 5.88 -13.14 12.56
C GLU A 429 5.15 -13.25 11.22
N GLU A 430 4.74 -12.15 10.57
CA GLU A 430 4.08 -12.20 9.25
C GLU A 430 4.96 -12.87 8.18
N LEU A 431 6.28 -12.69 8.27
CA LEU A 431 7.24 -13.17 7.27
C LEU A 431 7.93 -14.46 7.69
N ALA A 432 7.69 -14.94 8.92
CA ALA A 432 8.42 -16.08 9.49
C ALA A 432 8.29 -17.37 8.64
N VAL A 433 7.16 -17.56 7.95
CA VAL A 433 6.94 -18.72 7.08
C VAL A 433 7.94 -18.81 5.92
N LEU A 434 8.49 -17.69 5.46
CA LEU A 434 9.47 -17.69 4.37
C LEU A 434 10.76 -18.41 4.74
N ALA A 435 11.18 -18.32 6.01
CA ALA A 435 12.35 -19.03 6.49
C ALA A 435 12.17 -20.56 6.45
N GLU A 436 10.94 -21.05 6.64
CA GLU A 436 10.60 -22.47 6.60
C GLU A 436 10.34 -22.98 5.17
N LYS A 437 9.49 -22.28 4.41
CA LYS A 437 8.96 -22.74 3.12
C LYS A 437 9.84 -22.37 1.93
N ALA A 438 10.59 -21.29 2.04
CA ALA A 438 11.41 -20.75 0.96
C ALA A 438 12.81 -20.33 1.47
N PRO A 439 13.55 -21.23 2.16
CA PRO A 439 14.84 -20.88 2.75
C PRO A 439 15.81 -20.39 1.67
N GLY A 440 16.38 -19.20 1.91
CA GLY A 440 17.33 -18.55 1.00
C GLY A 440 16.70 -17.80 -0.17
N VAL A 441 15.38 -17.80 -0.32
CA VAL A 441 14.69 -16.96 -1.29
C VAL A 441 14.64 -15.52 -0.74
N PRO A 442 15.14 -14.52 -1.49
CA PRO A 442 15.11 -13.15 -1.03
C PRO A 442 13.68 -12.63 -0.98
N TYR A 443 13.39 -11.81 0.03
CA TYR A 443 12.13 -11.08 0.12
C TYR A 443 12.36 -9.60 0.36
N PHE A 444 11.46 -8.78 -0.16
CA PHE A 444 11.55 -7.32 -0.10
C PHE A 444 10.15 -6.72 -0.10
N GLY A 445 9.88 -5.79 0.81
CA GLY A 445 8.57 -5.17 0.91
C GLY A 445 8.49 -4.14 2.02
N PHE A 446 7.30 -3.59 2.19
CA PHE A 446 7.05 -2.53 3.15
C PHE A 446 5.61 -2.52 3.67
N TYR A 447 5.40 -1.71 4.71
CA TYR A 447 4.10 -1.49 5.33
C TYR A 447 3.42 -0.25 4.75
N THR A 448 2.19 -0.42 4.26
CA THR A 448 1.52 0.50 3.31
C THR A 448 0.24 1.09 3.88
N TYR A 449 -0.26 2.19 3.31
CA TYR A 449 -1.58 2.78 3.64
C TYR A 449 -2.73 2.23 2.81
N GLY A 450 -2.47 1.23 1.98
CA GLY A 450 -3.46 0.54 1.17
C GLY A 450 -2.76 -0.34 0.16
N GLU A 451 -3.20 -1.58 0.04
CA GLU A 451 -2.47 -2.59 -0.73
C GLU A 451 -3.06 -2.70 -2.14
N ILE A 452 -2.18 -2.89 -3.11
CA ILE A 452 -2.54 -3.10 -4.51
C ILE A 452 -2.08 -4.49 -4.88
N GLY A 453 -3.00 -5.27 -5.42
CA GLY A 453 -2.70 -6.63 -5.85
C GLY A 453 -3.84 -7.19 -6.67
N SER A 454 -3.98 -8.51 -6.61
CA SER A 454 -5.06 -9.22 -7.27
C SER A 454 -5.59 -10.36 -6.41
N LEU A 455 -6.83 -10.77 -6.65
CA LEU A 455 -7.42 -11.97 -6.06
C LEU A 455 -7.00 -13.25 -6.81
N ASP A 456 -6.79 -13.16 -8.13
CA ASP A 456 -6.36 -14.24 -9.01
C ASP A 456 -5.53 -13.72 -10.20
N LEU A 457 -4.80 -14.58 -10.91
CA LEU A 457 -4.04 -14.20 -12.11
C LEU A 457 -4.44 -15.09 -13.31
N PRO A 458 -4.63 -14.53 -14.52
CA PRO A 458 -4.64 -13.10 -14.82
C PRO A 458 -5.92 -12.41 -14.29
N ALA A 459 -5.76 -11.30 -13.59
CA ALA A 459 -6.84 -10.37 -13.28
C ALA A 459 -6.25 -8.98 -12.99
N GLY A 460 -7.06 -7.95 -13.23
CA GLY A 460 -6.65 -6.56 -13.09
C GLY A 460 -6.43 -6.12 -11.65
N ALA A 461 -5.94 -4.90 -11.48
CA ALA A 461 -5.64 -4.32 -10.18
C ALA A 461 -6.88 -4.28 -9.26
N CYS A 462 -6.67 -4.64 -7.99
CA CYS A 462 -7.60 -4.47 -6.88
C CYS A 462 -6.93 -3.63 -5.78
N PHE A 463 -7.73 -2.87 -5.02
CA PHE A 463 -7.29 -2.04 -3.91
C PHE A 463 -7.88 -2.51 -2.57
N PHE A 464 -7.00 -2.78 -1.61
CA PHE A 464 -7.33 -3.40 -0.33
C PHE A 464 -6.89 -2.54 0.86
N ASN A 465 -7.52 -2.77 2.00
CA ASN A 465 -7.05 -2.30 3.31
C ASN A 465 -6.91 -3.50 4.24
N ASP A 466 -6.16 -3.35 5.34
CA ASP A 466 -5.97 -4.39 6.35
C ASP A 466 -5.50 -5.75 5.78
N THR A 467 -4.86 -5.70 4.61
CA THR A 467 -4.55 -6.90 3.81
C THR A 467 -3.05 -7.13 3.71
N PHE A 468 -2.68 -8.40 3.58
CA PHE A 468 -1.34 -8.81 3.20
C PHE A 468 -1.37 -9.29 1.74
N VAL A 469 -0.53 -8.68 0.90
CA VAL A 469 -0.34 -9.06 -0.50
C VAL A 469 1.08 -9.60 -0.68
N ALA A 470 1.19 -10.81 -1.22
CA ALA A 470 2.43 -11.47 -1.58
C ALA A 470 2.49 -11.68 -3.10
N LEU A 471 3.65 -11.42 -3.69
CA LEU A 471 3.95 -11.70 -5.10
C LEU A 471 5.27 -12.47 -5.20
N ALA A 472 5.20 -13.72 -5.63
CA ALA A 472 6.39 -14.52 -5.94
C ALA A 472 6.75 -14.33 -7.42
N LEU A 473 8.04 -14.09 -7.68
CA LEU A 473 8.63 -13.95 -8.99
C LEU A 473 9.67 -15.04 -9.21
N GLY A 474 9.74 -15.57 -10.42
CA GLY A 474 10.79 -16.51 -10.80
C GLY A 474 10.89 -16.70 -12.31
N ALA A 475 11.64 -17.73 -12.71
CA ALA A 475 11.74 -18.16 -14.09
C ALA A 475 10.53 -19.03 -14.50
N PRO A 476 9.97 -18.87 -15.71
CA PRO A 476 9.07 -19.85 -16.30
C PRO A 476 9.69 -21.26 -16.26
N ASP A 477 8.91 -22.24 -15.81
CA ASP A 477 9.29 -23.63 -15.91
C ASP A 477 9.17 -24.06 -17.37
N HIS A 478 10.31 -24.13 -18.08
CA HIS A 478 10.39 -24.82 -19.35
C HIS A 478 10.36 -26.32 -19.05
N GLY A 479 9.14 -26.83 -18.82
CA GLY A 479 8.88 -28.24 -18.58
C GLY A 479 9.69 -29.11 -19.54
N ARG A 480 10.31 -30.15 -18.99
CA ARG A 480 11.05 -31.15 -19.77
C ARG A 480 10.15 -31.93 -20.72
#